data_AF-A0A327QC15-F1
#
_entry.id   AF-A0A327QC15-F1
#
_cell.length_a   1.000
_cell.length_b   1.000
_cell.length_c   1.000
_cell.angle_alpha   90.00
_cell.angle_beta   90.00
_cell.angle_gamma   90.00
#
_symmetry.space_group_name_H-M   'P 1'
#
loop_
_entity.id
_entity.type
_entity.pdbx_description
1 polymer ?
#
loop_
_entity_poly.entity_id
_entity_poly.type
_entity_poly.pdbx_seq_one_letter_code
_entity_poly.pdbx_strand_id
1 'polypeptide(L)'
;MKKLRLMLVALAAWGIVPVCAAPVVGPTVIQGQVDNEKINSITLFKTEDGHRVKVATVNVEDKQFAFALTKVTEGYYYIGDAGEKDLARVYLKNNDQLSIVLHDDGAELKAGSVENKKLYEWEKAINPLARPAHQFWKGNYTYDEVFPVLEALLPKVTTFKKGINTPNKNFNELLKYTVDADIEYAAMHLLYTPRSKHPLEEDKPAYYKTIAQDVKFTNPNIMKIGYAKDYVSLYVMHVFTTKMKASKEKPTMPTLAENVKLFGLDDVKAMFILNSITRYKTYEELATAVEPVKGLLKTKNQIDAYNEVERSLRSFKKGTAGYNFKYPDTNGKEVAFSDLKGKVVVVDVWATWCGPCKKEIPFLKELEKEMEGKDVTFVGVSVDEAKDKQKWIDFVKKEELAGIQIFATGWSEITKFYNITGIPRFMVFDKKGNVVSIDSPRPSSPDLKKMIEEELKK
;
A
#
# COMPACT_ATOMS: atom_id res chain seq x y z
N MET A 1 17.38 3.99 83.57
CA MET A 1 18.39 3.60 82.56
C MET A 1 18.08 2.19 82.08
N LYS A 2 17.78 2.05 80.79
CA LYS A 2 17.37 0.80 80.13
C LYS A 2 18.56 -0.16 80.02
N LYS A 3 18.39 -1.44 80.39
CA LYS A 3 19.21 -2.56 79.90
C LYS A 3 18.32 -3.72 79.45
N LEU A 4 18.34 -3.88 78.12
CA LEU A 4 18.11 -5.01 77.24
C LEU A 4 17.94 -6.40 77.89
N ARG A 5 16.83 -7.09 77.54
CA ARG A 5 16.66 -8.55 77.71
C ARG A 5 17.22 -9.27 76.49
N LEU A 6 18.05 -10.28 76.75
CA LEU A 6 18.41 -11.36 75.83
C LEU A 6 17.19 -12.25 75.55
N MET A 7 17.04 -12.72 74.32
CA MET A 7 16.55 -14.09 74.06
C MET A 7 17.06 -14.57 72.69
N LEU A 8 17.83 -15.67 72.74
CA LEU A 8 18.18 -16.51 71.60
C LEU A 8 16.92 -17.15 71.01
N VAL A 9 16.86 -17.27 69.68
CA VAL A 9 16.17 -18.39 69.02
C VAL A 9 17.03 -18.91 67.86
N ALA A 10 17.10 -20.23 67.80
CA ALA A 10 17.99 -21.07 67.01
C ALA A 10 17.63 -21.15 65.52
N LEU A 11 18.62 -21.62 64.75
CA LEU A 11 18.59 -21.89 63.31
C LEU A 11 17.43 -22.79 62.87
N ALA A 12 16.84 -22.44 61.72
CA ALA A 12 16.28 -23.41 60.78
C ALA A 12 17.00 -23.22 59.43
N ALA A 13 17.89 -24.16 59.11
CA ALA A 13 18.51 -24.27 57.80
C ALA A 13 17.47 -24.82 56.82
N TRP A 14 16.92 -23.95 55.98
CA TRP A 14 16.19 -24.35 54.77
C TRP A 14 17.11 -24.15 53.58
N GLY A 15 17.36 -25.25 52.86
CA GLY A 15 18.19 -25.25 51.65
C GLY A 15 17.66 -24.25 50.65
N ILE A 16 18.46 -23.23 50.36
CA ILE A 16 18.21 -22.33 49.25
C ILE A 16 18.57 -23.13 48.00
N VAL A 17 17.54 -23.67 47.33
CA VAL A 17 17.66 -24.01 45.92
C VAL A 17 17.99 -22.70 45.21
N PRO A 18 19.10 -22.58 44.46
CA PRO A 18 19.34 -21.39 43.69
C PRO A 18 18.28 -21.33 42.60
N VAL A 19 17.26 -20.50 42.82
CA VAL A 19 16.41 -20.04 41.73
C VAL A 19 17.35 -19.24 40.84
N CYS A 20 17.79 -19.84 39.73
CA CYS A 20 18.36 -19.09 38.62
C CYS A 20 17.30 -18.08 38.18
N ALA A 21 17.39 -16.85 38.71
CA ALA A 21 16.65 -15.74 38.16
C ALA A 21 17.08 -15.63 36.70
N ALA A 22 16.15 -15.79 35.76
CA ALA A 22 16.40 -15.49 34.37
C ALA A 22 17.00 -14.08 34.27
N PRO A 23 18.04 -13.85 33.46
CA PRO A 23 18.68 -12.53 33.37
C PRO A 23 17.61 -11.49 33.03
N VAL A 24 17.56 -10.42 33.83
CA VAL A 24 16.68 -9.28 33.58
C VAL A 24 17.06 -8.69 32.23
N VAL A 25 16.21 -8.87 31.23
CA VAL A 25 16.37 -8.29 29.90
C VAL A 25 16.13 -6.79 30.03
N GLY A 26 17.20 -6.00 29.91
CA GLY A 26 17.12 -4.53 29.95
C GLY A 26 16.47 -3.97 28.69
N PRO A 27 15.97 -2.71 28.73
CA PRO A 27 15.41 -2.10 27.53
C PRO A 27 16.49 -1.92 26.45
N THR A 28 16.07 -1.97 25.19
CA THR A 28 16.89 -1.47 24.08
C THR A 28 16.80 0.06 24.11
N VAL A 29 17.94 0.74 24.17
CA VAL A 29 18.00 2.20 24.30
C VAL A 29 18.67 2.80 23.08
N ILE A 30 18.02 3.81 22.50
CA ILE A 30 18.64 4.73 21.56
C ILE A 30 18.62 6.09 22.20
N GLN A 31 19.77 6.67 22.46
CA GLN A 31 19.89 8.02 23.00
C GLN A 31 20.81 8.85 22.12
N GLY A 32 20.63 10.16 22.11
CA GLY A 32 21.45 10.98 21.25
C GLY A 32 21.28 12.47 21.43
N GLN A 33 22.05 13.18 20.64
CA GLN A 33 21.99 14.63 20.52
C GLN A 33 21.56 15.03 19.11
N VAL A 34 20.97 16.21 18.99
CA VAL A 34 20.59 16.81 17.71
C VAL A 34 21.29 18.16 17.57
N ASP A 35 22.08 18.32 16.52
CA ASP A 35 22.84 19.56 16.30
C ASP A 35 21.95 20.70 15.78
N ASN A 36 20.93 20.35 14.99
CA ASN A 36 20.00 21.32 14.43
C ASN A 36 18.94 21.73 15.45
N GLU A 37 19.03 22.97 15.93
CA GLU A 37 18.13 23.57 16.91
C GLU A 37 16.67 23.68 16.43
N LYS A 38 16.41 23.57 15.13
CA LYS A 38 15.05 23.58 14.57
C LYS A 38 14.33 22.25 14.75
N ILE A 39 15.04 21.17 15.08
CA ILE A 39 14.47 19.85 15.28
C ILE A 39 14.01 19.75 16.74
N ASN A 40 12.70 19.79 16.94
CA ASN A 40 12.06 19.72 18.27
C ASN A 40 11.47 18.35 18.60
N SER A 41 11.43 17.43 17.62
CA SER A 41 10.96 16.06 17.82
C SER A 41 11.70 15.09 16.90
N ILE A 42 11.89 13.87 17.39
CA ILE A 42 12.50 12.77 16.66
C ILE A 42 11.52 11.61 16.60
N THR A 43 11.39 11.02 15.43
CA THR A 43 10.55 9.84 15.18
C THR A 43 11.42 8.63 14.84
N LEU A 44 11.14 7.51 15.51
CA LEU A 44 11.71 6.22 15.21
C LEU A 44 10.74 5.43 14.32
N PHE A 45 11.28 4.83 13.26
CA PHE A 45 10.57 3.96 12.33
C PHE A 45 11.24 2.60 12.28
N LYS A 46 10.45 1.55 12.05
CA LYS A 46 10.92 0.20 11.70
C LYS A 46 10.59 -0.08 10.24
N THR A 47 11.28 -1.04 9.62
CA THR A 47 10.82 -1.58 8.34
C THR A 47 9.72 -2.62 8.56
N GLU A 48 8.58 -2.46 7.90
CA GLU A 48 7.60 -3.51 7.70
C GLU A 48 7.23 -3.55 6.22
N ASP A 49 7.16 -4.73 5.61
CA ASP A 49 6.78 -4.93 4.21
C ASP A 49 7.45 -3.93 3.23
N GLY A 50 8.77 -3.74 3.36
CA GLY A 50 9.56 -2.89 2.45
C GLY A 50 9.32 -1.38 2.57
N HIS A 51 8.63 -0.92 3.62
CA HIS A 51 8.44 0.50 3.91
C HIS A 51 8.60 0.81 5.40
N ARG A 52 8.76 2.10 5.70
CA ARG A 52 8.91 2.60 7.08
C ARG A 52 7.56 2.70 7.77
N VAL A 53 7.45 2.12 8.97
CA VAL A 53 6.29 2.23 9.86
C VAL A 53 6.73 2.89 11.17
N LYS A 54 5.96 3.89 11.61
CA LYS A 54 6.24 4.67 12.82
C LYS A 54 6.17 3.77 14.06
N VAL A 55 7.20 3.85 14.91
CA VAL A 55 7.28 3.14 16.20
C VAL A 55 6.92 4.08 17.33
N ALA A 56 7.61 5.21 17.42
CA ALA A 56 7.42 6.21 18.47
C ALA A 56 7.96 7.57 18.02
N THR A 57 7.44 8.64 18.62
CA THR A 57 7.97 10.00 18.49
C THR A 57 8.28 10.52 19.90
N VAL A 58 9.42 11.19 20.06
CA VAL A 58 9.84 11.82 21.31
C VAL A 58 10.20 13.29 21.04
N ASN A 59 10.01 14.13 22.05
CA ASN A 59 10.46 15.52 21.99
C ASN A 59 11.97 15.59 22.19
N VAL A 60 12.59 16.63 21.63
CA VAL A 60 13.99 16.98 21.89
C VAL A 60 14.02 17.99 23.03
N GLU A 61 14.72 17.67 24.11
CA GLU A 61 14.90 18.52 25.29
C GLU A 61 16.39 18.75 25.50
N ASP A 62 16.81 20.02 25.63
CA ASP A 62 18.23 20.40 25.75
C ASP A 62 19.14 19.76 24.66
N LYS A 63 18.63 19.72 23.42
CA LYS A 63 19.25 19.05 22.25
C LYS A 63 19.41 17.54 22.40
N GLN A 64 18.77 16.90 23.38
CA GLN A 64 18.84 15.47 23.62
C GLN A 64 17.52 14.77 23.32
N PHE A 65 17.61 13.49 22.97
CA PHE A 65 16.47 12.61 22.80
C PHE A 65 16.82 11.19 23.26
N ALA A 66 15.80 10.42 23.64
CA ALA A 66 15.98 9.01 23.94
C ALA A 66 14.71 8.19 23.63
N PHE A 67 14.93 6.96 23.18
CA PHE A 67 13.93 5.90 23.04
C PHE A 67 14.33 4.75 23.97
N ALA A 68 13.36 4.24 24.72
CA ALA A 68 13.51 3.01 25.50
C ALA A 68 12.46 1.99 25.03
N LEU A 69 12.91 0.92 24.38
CA LEU A 69 12.05 -0.11 23.79
C LEU A 69 12.15 -1.40 24.60
N THR A 70 11.02 -1.89 25.08
CA THR A 70 10.94 -3.15 25.86
C THR A 70 11.08 -4.39 25.00
N LYS A 71 10.70 -4.31 23.72
CA LYS A 71 10.85 -5.38 22.74
C LYS A 71 11.16 -4.80 21.37
N VAL A 72 12.17 -5.38 20.72
CA VAL A 72 12.64 -5.00 19.40
C VAL A 72 12.61 -6.22 18.48
N THR A 73 12.02 -6.05 17.30
CA THR A 73 12.24 -6.99 16.19
C THR A 73 13.61 -6.68 15.60
N GLU A 74 14.50 -7.67 15.55
CA GLU A 74 15.85 -7.48 15.01
C GLU A 74 15.81 -7.00 13.54
N GLY A 75 16.53 -5.93 13.22
CA GLY A 75 16.55 -5.38 11.87
C GLY A 75 16.94 -3.91 11.80
N TYR A 76 16.71 -3.31 10.62
CA TYR A 76 16.89 -1.88 10.42
C TYR A 76 15.76 -1.06 11.04
N TYR A 77 16.17 0.03 11.68
CA TYR A 77 15.33 1.12 12.13
C TYR A 77 15.86 2.42 11.54
N TYR A 78 14.97 3.39 11.40
CA TYR A 78 15.25 4.68 10.81
C TYR A 78 14.85 5.77 11.79
N ILE A 79 15.69 6.78 11.91
CA ILE A 79 15.47 7.94 12.76
C ILE A 79 15.23 9.11 11.83
N GLY A 80 14.11 9.82 12.02
CA GLY A 80 13.75 10.99 11.23
C GLY A 80 13.20 12.15 12.07
N ASP A 81 13.08 13.31 11.45
CA ASP A 81 12.51 14.53 12.07
C ASP A 81 10.97 14.58 11.97
N ALA A 82 10.38 15.70 12.40
CA ALA A 82 8.94 15.95 12.33
C ALA A 82 8.36 15.92 10.90
N GLY A 83 9.20 16.16 9.88
CA GLY A 83 8.85 16.05 8.47
C GLY A 83 9.15 14.67 7.88
N GLU A 84 9.46 13.68 8.72
CA GLU A 84 9.83 12.32 8.34
C GLU A 84 11.08 12.25 7.43
N LYS A 85 11.93 13.29 7.48
CA LYS A 85 13.21 13.30 6.76
C LYS A 85 14.16 12.30 7.40
N ASP A 86 14.80 11.48 6.57
CA ASP A 86 15.79 10.51 7.04
C ASP A 86 17.02 11.21 7.60
N LEU A 87 17.26 11.02 8.90
CA LEU A 87 18.46 11.52 9.59
C LEU A 87 19.47 10.39 9.79
N ALA A 88 19.01 9.18 10.11
CA ALA A 88 19.90 8.04 10.33
C ALA A 88 19.23 6.69 10.08
N ARG A 89 20.02 5.70 9.66
CA ARG A 89 19.70 4.27 9.71
C ARG A 89 20.51 3.61 10.82
N VAL A 90 19.87 2.74 11.58
CA VAL A 90 20.48 1.98 12.69
C VAL A 90 20.03 0.53 12.61
N TYR A 91 20.82 -0.38 13.18
CA TYR A 91 20.46 -1.80 13.31
C TYR A 91 20.23 -2.12 14.78
N LEU A 92 19.05 -2.61 15.15
CA LEU A 92 18.72 -2.90 16.54
C LEU A 92 18.46 -4.39 16.77
N LYS A 93 18.89 -4.87 17.94
CA LYS A 93 18.46 -6.12 18.56
C LYS A 93 18.14 -5.87 20.05
N ASN A 94 17.45 -6.81 20.69
CA ASN A 94 17.08 -6.66 22.10
C ASN A 94 18.32 -6.38 22.98
N ASN A 95 18.17 -5.43 23.90
CA ASN A 95 19.19 -4.92 24.84
C ASN A 95 20.30 -4.07 24.21
N ASP A 96 20.24 -3.74 22.92
CA ASP A 96 21.23 -2.82 22.33
C ASP A 96 21.20 -1.45 23.04
N GLN A 97 22.39 -0.87 23.23
CA GLN A 97 22.57 0.48 23.77
C GLN A 97 23.27 1.32 22.70
N LEU A 98 22.57 2.33 22.18
CA LEU A 98 23.03 3.17 21.09
C LEU A 98 23.16 4.62 21.54
N SER A 99 24.29 5.25 21.23
CA SER A 99 24.50 6.69 21.37
C SER A 99 24.85 7.30 20.01
N ILE A 100 24.10 8.30 19.58
CA ILE A 100 24.19 8.88 18.23
C ILE A 100 24.11 10.40 18.28
N VAL A 101 24.79 11.09 17.37
CA VAL A 101 24.58 12.52 17.11
C VAL A 101 23.92 12.67 15.74
N LEU A 102 22.80 13.39 15.69
CA LEU A 102 22.06 13.66 14.46
C LEU A 102 22.44 15.04 13.93
N HIS A 103 22.85 15.09 12.67
CA HIS A 103 23.19 16.29 11.92
C HIS A 103 22.13 16.53 10.83
N ASP A 104 22.20 17.68 10.16
CA ASP A 104 21.29 18.01 9.06
C ASP A 104 21.38 17.06 7.87
N ASP A 105 22.55 16.46 7.66
CA ASP A 105 22.87 15.65 6.47
C ASP A 105 23.21 14.19 6.80
N GLY A 106 23.04 13.76 8.05
CA GLY A 106 23.27 12.38 8.46
C GLY A 106 23.50 12.25 9.95
N ALA A 107 24.27 11.25 10.36
CA ALA A 107 24.50 11.00 11.76
C ALA A 107 25.89 10.41 12.04
N GLU A 108 26.33 10.59 13.28
CA GLU A 108 27.56 10.04 13.81
C GLU A 108 27.26 9.08 14.97
N LEU A 109 27.76 7.85 14.86
CA LEU A 109 27.68 6.86 15.92
C LEU A 109 28.74 7.12 16.99
N LYS A 110 28.32 7.42 18.22
CA LYS A 110 29.22 7.59 19.39
C LYS A 110 29.43 6.28 20.15
N ALA A 111 28.37 5.50 20.33
CA ALA A 111 28.44 4.18 20.94
C ALA A 111 27.38 3.26 20.34
N GLY A 112 27.69 1.97 20.22
CA GLY A 112 26.77 1.00 19.65
C GLY A 112 27.39 -0.39 19.49
N SER A 113 26.54 -1.32 19.06
CA SER A 113 26.92 -2.70 18.75
C SER A 113 27.93 -2.79 17.60
N VAL A 114 28.61 -3.94 17.46
CA VAL A 114 29.58 -4.17 16.38
C VAL A 114 28.93 -4.09 14.99
N GLU A 115 27.63 -4.41 14.91
CA GLU A 115 26.80 -4.25 13.73
C GLU A 115 26.60 -2.79 13.38
N ASN A 116 26.23 -1.93 14.34
CA ASN A 116 26.10 -0.49 14.07
C ASN A 116 27.45 0.12 13.68
N LYS A 117 28.56 -0.29 14.29
CA LYS A 117 29.89 0.18 13.88
C LYS A 117 30.16 -0.16 12.40
N LYS A 118 29.91 -1.42 12.00
CA LYS A 118 30.09 -1.85 10.60
C LYS A 118 29.11 -1.17 9.64
N LEU A 119 27.88 -0.91 10.07
CA LEU A 119 26.89 -0.14 9.33
C LEU A 119 27.39 1.30 9.09
N TYR A 120 27.92 1.98 10.11
CA TYR A 120 28.37 3.36 9.98
C TYR A 120 29.68 3.50 9.19
N GLU A 121 30.51 2.45 9.13
CA GLU A 121 31.58 2.38 8.12
C GLU A 121 31.01 2.43 6.70
N TRP A 122 29.90 1.73 6.43
CA TRP A 122 29.21 1.78 5.14
C TRP A 122 28.56 3.13 4.89
N GLU A 123 27.78 3.66 5.84
CA GLU A 123 27.13 4.98 5.73
C GLU A 123 28.16 6.06 5.37
N LYS A 124 29.32 6.06 6.04
CA LYS A 124 30.42 6.98 5.72
C LYS A 124 30.96 6.81 4.29
N ALA A 125 31.05 5.58 3.80
CA ALA A 125 31.57 5.28 2.46
C ALA A 125 30.58 5.67 1.35
N ILE A 126 29.28 5.45 1.56
CA ILE A 126 28.23 5.70 0.57
C ILE A 126 27.74 7.16 0.57
N ASN A 127 27.83 7.87 1.69
CA ASN A 127 27.32 9.24 1.85
C ASN A 127 27.72 10.23 0.75
N PRO A 128 28.98 10.26 0.27
CA PRO A 128 29.36 11.12 -0.85
C PRO A 128 28.54 10.89 -2.13
N LEU A 129 28.02 9.67 -2.34
CA LEU A 129 27.13 9.32 -3.46
C LEU A 129 25.65 9.50 -3.09
N ALA A 130 25.21 8.95 -1.96
CA ALA A 130 23.81 8.91 -1.58
C ALA A 130 23.24 10.29 -1.20
N ARG A 131 24.01 11.16 -0.55
CA ARG A 131 23.49 12.47 -0.11
C ARG A 131 23.13 13.38 -1.30
N PRO A 132 24.00 13.60 -2.32
CA PRO A 132 23.62 14.34 -3.52
C PRO A 132 22.45 13.74 -4.31
N ALA A 133 22.31 12.41 -4.25
CA ALA A 133 21.24 11.69 -4.91
C ALA A 133 19.88 11.88 -4.21
N HIS A 134 19.83 11.69 -2.90
CA HIS A 134 18.60 11.68 -2.11
C HIS A 134 18.19 13.06 -1.60
N GLN A 135 19.15 13.96 -1.35
CA GLN A 135 18.91 15.32 -0.85
C GLN A 135 19.16 16.38 -1.94
N PHE A 136 18.78 16.05 -3.19
CA PHE A 136 19.04 16.89 -4.36
C PHE A 136 18.43 18.30 -4.29
N TRP A 137 17.43 18.54 -3.44
CA TRP A 137 16.85 19.87 -3.22
C TRP A 137 17.68 20.78 -2.31
N LYS A 138 18.69 20.25 -1.60
CA LYS A 138 19.57 21.03 -0.70
C LYS A 138 20.75 21.69 -1.41
N GLY A 139 21.04 21.32 -2.66
CA GLY A 139 22.16 21.86 -3.42
C GLY A 139 22.02 21.57 -4.90
N ASN A 140 22.75 22.30 -5.74
CA ASN A 140 22.70 22.12 -7.19
C ASN A 140 23.65 21.01 -7.68
N TYR A 141 23.45 19.78 -7.18
CA TYR A 141 24.30 18.64 -7.53
C TYR A 141 24.01 18.15 -8.96
N THR A 142 25.05 18.06 -9.80
CA THR A 142 24.95 17.53 -11.17
C THR A 142 25.64 16.17 -11.30
N TYR A 143 25.42 15.49 -12.43
CA TYR A 143 26.09 14.21 -12.70
C TYR A 143 27.61 14.36 -12.84
N ASP A 144 28.10 15.54 -13.23
CA ASP A 144 29.53 15.84 -13.39
C ASP A 144 30.30 15.65 -12.07
N GLU A 145 29.64 15.95 -10.93
CA GLU A 145 30.22 15.80 -9.59
C GLU A 145 30.00 14.39 -9.02
N VAL A 146 28.86 13.77 -9.33
CA VAL A 146 28.43 12.53 -8.66
C VAL A 146 28.90 11.26 -9.38
N PHE A 147 29.06 11.28 -10.71
CA PHE A 147 29.54 10.12 -11.46
C PHE A 147 30.97 9.71 -11.08
N PRO A 148 31.95 10.64 -10.94
CA PRO A 148 33.28 10.28 -10.47
C PRO A 148 33.27 9.64 -9.07
N VAL A 149 32.36 10.09 -8.20
CA VAL A 149 32.19 9.52 -6.84
C VAL A 149 31.68 8.08 -6.91
N LEU A 150 30.69 7.82 -7.78
CA LEU A 150 30.19 6.47 -8.04
C LEU A 150 31.32 5.56 -8.54
N GLU A 151 32.06 5.99 -9.57
CA GLU A 151 33.14 5.20 -10.16
C GLU A 151 34.28 4.93 -9.18
N ALA A 152 34.63 5.90 -8.31
CA ALA A 152 35.64 5.71 -7.27
C ALA A 152 35.17 4.78 -6.13
N LEU A 153 33.85 4.66 -5.91
CA LEU A 153 33.28 3.78 -4.89
C LEU A 153 33.24 2.32 -5.36
N LEU A 154 32.85 2.07 -6.61
CA LEU A 154 32.59 0.72 -7.15
C LEU A 154 33.73 -0.31 -6.90
N PRO A 155 35.02 0.00 -7.14
CA PRO A 155 36.12 -0.95 -6.89
C PRO A 155 36.26 -1.33 -5.41
N LYS A 156 35.82 -0.48 -4.49
CA LYS A 156 35.94 -0.68 -3.03
C LYS A 156 34.83 -1.57 -2.47
N VAL A 157 33.71 -1.71 -3.19
CA VAL A 157 32.50 -2.42 -2.75
C VAL A 157 32.80 -3.89 -2.45
N THR A 158 33.49 -4.59 -3.36
CA THR A 158 33.82 -6.02 -3.18
C THR A 158 34.65 -6.24 -1.92
N THR A 159 35.64 -5.38 -1.67
CA THR A 159 36.49 -5.43 -0.47
C THR A 159 35.69 -5.14 0.78
N PHE A 160 34.83 -4.11 0.76
CA PHE A 160 33.95 -3.78 1.87
C PHE A 160 33.04 -4.97 2.23
N LYS A 161 32.36 -5.56 1.24
CA LYS A 161 31.45 -6.71 1.43
C LYS A 161 32.15 -7.94 2.00
N LYS A 162 33.40 -8.21 1.60
CA LYS A 162 34.23 -9.28 2.18
C LYS A 162 34.58 -9.00 3.65
N GLY A 163 34.72 -7.73 4.04
CA GLY A 163 34.97 -7.29 5.42
C GLY A 163 33.74 -7.29 6.33
N ILE A 164 32.55 -7.60 5.82
CA ILE A 164 31.33 -7.74 6.63
C ILE A 164 31.35 -9.12 7.32
N ASN A 165 31.86 -9.14 8.55
CA ASN A 165 32.02 -10.34 9.37
C ASN A 165 31.80 -10.07 10.87
N THR A 166 30.57 -9.73 11.25
CA THR A 166 30.18 -9.65 12.67
C THR A 166 29.72 -11.03 13.19
N PRO A 167 29.60 -11.25 14.50
CA PRO A 167 28.97 -12.47 15.04
C PRO A 167 27.52 -12.69 14.56
N ASN A 168 26.86 -11.64 14.09
CA ASN A 168 25.47 -11.67 13.66
C ASN A 168 25.36 -11.95 12.14
N LYS A 169 24.97 -13.18 11.81
CA LYS A 169 24.80 -13.62 10.42
C LYS A 169 23.66 -12.89 9.70
N ASN A 170 22.55 -12.64 10.40
CA ASN A 170 21.38 -11.93 9.84
C ASN A 170 21.79 -10.51 9.40
N PHE A 171 22.52 -9.80 10.25
CA PHE A 171 23.08 -8.50 9.93
C PHE A 171 24.04 -8.57 8.74
N ASN A 172 24.96 -9.54 8.73
CA ASN A 172 25.97 -9.64 7.68
C ASN A 172 25.34 -9.85 6.29
N GLU A 173 24.34 -10.73 6.19
CA GLU A 173 23.61 -10.99 4.95
C GLU A 173 22.78 -9.77 4.51
N LEU A 174 22.11 -9.12 5.46
CA LEU A 174 21.32 -7.92 5.19
C LEU A 174 22.20 -6.76 4.72
N LEU A 175 23.32 -6.48 5.38
CA LEU A 175 24.21 -5.38 4.99
C LEU A 175 24.86 -5.67 3.63
N LYS A 176 25.28 -6.91 3.35
CA LYS A 176 25.82 -7.27 2.02
C LYS A 176 24.83 -6.99 0.90
N TYR A 177 23.54 -7.29 1.12
CA TYR A 177 22.47 -6.97 0.17
C TYR A 177 22.25 -5.45 0.07
N THR A 178 22.21 -4.78 1.23
CA THR A 178 21.92 -3.34 1.34
C THR A 178 23.00 -2.48 0.68
N VAL A 179 24.27 -2.91 0.73
CA VAL A 179 25.38 -2.24 0.01
C VAL A 179 25.07 -2.12 -1.48
N ASP A 180 24.61 -3.20 -2.13
CA ASP A 180 24.28 -3.15 -3.56
C ASP A 180 23.03 -2.29 -3.79
N ALA A 181 22.00 -2.45 -2.95
CA ALA A 181 20.75 -1.71 -3.04
C ALA A 181 20.92 -0.19 -2.87
N ASP A 182 21.75 0.25 -1.91
CA ASP A 182 22.03 1.66 -1.66
C ASP A 182 22.71 2.32 -2.89
N ILE A 183 23.69 1.64 -3.50
CA ILE A 183 24.40 2.17 -4.68
C ILE A 183 23.45 2.29 -5.86
N GLU A 184 22.69 1.25 -6.16
CA GLU A 184 21.75 1.28 -7.27
C GLU A 184 20.64 2.32 -7.06
N TYR A 185 20.11 2.40 -5.85
CA TYR A 185 19.07 3.37 -5.51
C TYR A 185 19.58 4.80 -5.68
N ALA A 186 20.77 5.12 -5.16
CA ALA A 186 21.39 6.43 -5.32
C ALA A 186 21.70 6.76 -6.79
N ALA A 187 22.24 5.80 -7.54
CA ALA A 187 22.53 5.96 -8.96
C ALA A 187 21.25 6.25 -9.77
N MET A 188 20.17 5.50 -9.56
CA MET A 188 18.90 5.76 -10.24
C MET A 188 18.28 7.09 -9.82
N HIS A 189 18.36 7.46 -8.54
CA HIS A 189 17.87 8.75 -8.05
C HIS A 189 18.51 9.92 -8.82
N LEU A 190 19.81 9.84 -9.09
CA LEU A 190 20.54 10.87 -9.84
C LEU A 190 19.98 11.08 -11.26
N LEU A 191 19.47 10.04 -11.91
CA LEU A 191 18.93 10.13 -13.27
C LEU A 191 17.50 10.69 -13.32
N TYR A 192 16.66 10.36 -12.33
CA TYR A 192 15.20 10.58 -12.41
C TYR A 192 14.67 11.64 -11.44
N THR A 193 15.55 12.34 -10.72
CA THR A 193 15.16 13.53 -9.93
C THR A 193 15.32 14.81 -10.74
N PRO A 194 14.50 15.85 -10.50
CA PRO A 194 14.66 17.15 -11.14
C PRO A 194 16.05 17.75 -10.89
N ARG A 195 16.79 18.05 -11.95
CA ARG A 195 18.14 18.62 -11.89
C ARG A 195 18.33 19.70 -12.94
N SER A 196 19.30 20.59 -12.68
CA SER A 196 19.68 21.65 -13.62
C SER A 196 20.31 21.12 -14.92
N LYS A 197 20.90 19.92 -14.88
CA LYS A 197 21.53 19.23 -16.01
C LYS A 197 21.28 17.73 -15.91
N HIS A 198 20.96 17.09 -17.04
CA HIS A 198 20.77 15.65 -17.16
C HIS A 198 21.82 15.03 -18.11
N PRO A 199 22.35 13.84 -17.79
CA PRO A 199 23.38 13.19 -18.61
C PRO A 199 22.81 12.64 -19.92
N LEU A 200 23.61 12.74 -20.99
CA LEU A 200 23.39 11.96 -22.21
C LEU A 200 23.74 10.48 -21.96
N GLU A 201 23.55 9.62 -22.96
CA GLU A 201 23.79 8.18 -22.76
C GLU A 201 25.29 7.86 -22.67
N GLU A 202 26.09 8.57 -23.45
CA GLU A 202 27.56 8.52 -23.48
C GLU A 202 28.21 9.06 -22.19
N ASP A 203 27.52 9.94 -21.46
CA ASP A 203 28.01 10.48 -20.19
C ASP A 203 27.90 9.47 -19.04
N LYS A 204 27.06 8.44 -19.18
CA LYS A 204 26.73 7.53 -18.08
C LYS A 204 27.84 6.51 -17.85
N PRO A 205 28.27 6.31 -16.58
CA PRO A 205 29.14 5.21 -16.20
C PRO A 205 28.61 3.86 -16.68
N ALA A 206 29.52 2.97 -17.09
CA ALA A 206 29.18 1.62 -17.55
C ALA A 206 28.33 0.83 -16.53
N TYR A 207 28.45 1.17 -15.24
CA TYR A 207 27.66 0.62 -14.15
C TYR A 207 26.14 0.67 -14.40
N TYR A 208 25.60 1.73 -15.02
CA TYR A 208 24.16 1.83 -15.27
C TYR A 208 23.61 0.71 -16.16
N LYS A 209 24.44 0.17 -17.06
CA LYS A 209 24.07 -0.96 -17.92
C LYS A 209 23.92 -2.28 -17.15
N THR A 210 24.41 -2.33 -15.91
CA THR A 210 24.36 -3.53 -15.05
C THR A 210 23.13 -3.57 -14.14
N ILE A 211 22.43 -2.44 -14.00
CA ILE A 211 21.29 -2.31 -13.08
C ILE A 211 20.08 -3.08 -13.59
N ALA A 212 19.72 -2.89 -14.86
CA ALA A 212 18.56 -3.54 -15.48
C ALA A 212 18.81 -5.04 -15.69
N GLN A 213 17.89 -5.86 -15.17
CA GLN A 213 17.87 -7.31 -15.29
C GLN A 213 16.46 -7.77 -15.73
N ASP A 214 16.38 -8.91 -16.41
CA ASP A 214 15.09 -9.45 -16.85
C ASP A 214 14.15 -9.76 -15.68
N VAL A 215 14.71 -10.34 -14.60
CA VAL A 215 14.01 -10.60 -13.34
C VAL A 215 14.91 -10.16 -12.19
N LYS A 216 14.43 -9.23 -11.36
CA LYS A 216 15.14 -8.66 -10.21
C LYS A 216 14.38 -8.91 -8.90
N PHE A 217 14.99 -8.50 -7.77
CA PHE A 217 14.42 -8.60 -6.43
C PHE A 217 14.03 -10.04 -6.06
N THR A 218 14.98 -10.96 -6.20
CA THR A 218 14.85 -12.38 -5.83
C THR A 218 15.28 -12.66 -4.39
N ASN A 219 15.95 -11.72 -3.72
CA ASN A 219 16.43 -11.85 -2.35
C ASN A 219 15.44 -11.21 -1.36
N PRO A 220 14.92 -11.94 -0.36
CA PRO A 220 13.91 -11.43 0.57
C PRO A 220 14.38 -10.27 1.45
N ASN A 221 15.70 -10.02 1.53
CA ASN A 221 16.23 -8.88 2.27
C ASN A 221 15.79 -7.51 1.70
N ILE A 222 15.30 -7.45 0.46
CA ILE A 222 14.63 -6.23 -0.07
C ILE A 222 13.51 -5.76 0.85
N MET A 223 12.72 -6.70 1.39
CA MET A 223 11.57 -6.37 2.25
C MET A 223 11.99 -5.84 3.63
N LYS A 224 13.29 -5.90 3.97
CA LYS A 224 13.85 -5.40 5.24
C LYS A 224 14.44 -3.99 5.12
N ILE A 225 14.44 -3.41 3.92
CA ILE A 225 14.92 -2.06 3.64
C ILE A 225 13.75 -1.06 3.64
N GLY A 226 13.90 0.07 4.32
CA GLY A 226 12.82 1.04 4.57
C GLY A 226 12.44 1.89 3.35
N TYR A 227 13.29 1.93 2.32
CA TYR A 227 13.05 2.61 1.05
C TYR A 227 12.78 1.63 -0.11
N ALA A 228 12.51 0.36 0.17
CA ALA A 228 12.36 -0.67 -0.87
C ALA A 228 11.21 -0.36 -1.84
N LYS A 229 10.10 0.17 -1.33
CA LYS A 229 8.97 0.65 -2.14
C LYS A 229 9.42 1.64 -3.23
N ASP A 230 10.18 2.67 -2.85
CA ASP A 230 10.65 3.72 -3.76
C ASP A 230 11.72 3.19 -4.71
N TYR A 231 12.61 2.34 -4.22
CA TYR A 231 13.65 1.67 -5.02
C TYR A 231 13.05 0.79 -6.13
N VAL A 232 12.03 -0.02 -5.82
CA VAL A 232 11.34 -0.86 -6.80
C VAL A 232 10.62 0.01 -7.84
N SER A 233 9.97 1.10 -7.43
CA SER A 233 9.33 2.04 -8.35
C SER A 233 10.34 2.73 -9.28
N LEU A 234 11.49 3.19 -8.75
CA LEU A 234 12.57 3.74 -9.57
C LEU A 234 13.17 2.71 -10.51
N TYR A 235 13.28 1.45 -10.09
CA TYR A 235 13.76 0.37 -10.95
C TYR A 235 12.85 0.15 -12.17
N VAL A 236 11.52 0.17 -11.97
CA VAL A 236 10.57 0.08 -13.08
C VAL A 236 10.75 1.25 -14.06
N MET A 237 10.89 2.47 -13.54
CA MET A 237 11.17 3.65 -14.36
C MET A 237 12.50 3.51 -15.11
N HIS A 238 13.51 2.93 -14.47
CA HIS A 238 14.82 2.69 -15.09
C HIS A 238 14.74 1.68 -16.23
N VAL A 239 14.11 0.53 -16.01
CA VAL A 239 13.91 -0.49 -17.06
C VAL A 239 13.09 0.08 -18.22
N PHE A 240 12.01 0.80 -17.92
CA PHE A 240 11.16 1.42 -18.93
C PHE A 240 11.94 2.42 -19.78
N THR A 241 12.64 3.38 -19.17
CA THR A 241 13.39 4.42 -19.89
C THR A 241 14.54 3.85 -20.73
N THR A 242 15.22 2.80 -20.24
CA THR A 242 16.25 2.09 -21.00
C THR A 242 15.67 1.38 -22.22
N LYS A 243 14.53 0.68 -22.08
CA LYS A 243 13.83 0.03 -23.20
C LYS A 243 13.27 1.04 -24.20
N MET A 244 12.71 2.16 -23.74
CA MET A 244 12.22 3.25 -24.58
C MET A 244 13.31 3.75 -25.53
N LYS A 245 14.51 4.02 -25.00
CA LYS A 245 15.65 4.52 -25.80
C LYS A 245 16.18 3.50 -26.80
N ALA A 246 16.02 2.21 -26.53
CA ALA A 246 16.44 1.13 -27.42
C ALA A 246 15.43 0.87 -28.57
N SER A 247 14.17 1.32 -28.43
CA SER A 247 13.11 1.10 -29.42
C SER A 247 13.03 2.25 -30.44
N LYS A 248 12.72 1.91 -31.70
CA LYS A 248 12.38 2.90 -32.74
C LYS A 248 10.89 3.27 -32.74
N GLU A 249 10.06 2.54 -31.99
CA GLU A 249 8.62 2.76 -31.90
C GLU A 249 8.27 3.63 -30.70
N LYS A 250 7.16 4.38 -30.78
CA LYS A 250 6.63 5.12 -29.62
C LYS A 250 6.18 4.12 -28.55
N PRO A 251 6.87 4.05 -27.41
CA PRO A 251 6.58 3.05 -26.39
C PRO A 251 5.28 3.39 -25.66
N THR A 252 4.46 2.38 -25.43
CA THR A 252 3.32 2.44 -24.51
C THR A 252 3.80 2.24 -23.08
N MET A 253 3.15 2.88 -22.12
CA MET A 253 3.44 2.65 -20.70
C MET A 253 3.13 1.19 -20.34
N PRO A 254 4.05 0.48 -19.66
CA PRO A 254 3.80 -0.90 -19.27
C PRO A 254 2.63 -0.97 -18.28
N THR A 255 1.74 -1.93 -18.52
CA THR A 255 0.64 -2.27 -17.63
C THR A 255 1.16 -2.76 -16.27
N LEU A 256 0.28 -2.76 -15.26
CA LEU A 256 0.61 -3.31 -13.95
C LEU A 256 1.04 -4.79 -14.06
N ALA A 257 0.35 -5.56 -14.89
CA ALA A 257 0.65 -6.97 -15.18
C ALA A 257 2.02 -7.19 -15.85
N GLU A 258 2.48 -6.26 -16.68
CA GLU A 258 3.82 -6.33 -17.28
C GLU A 258 4.91 -5.98 -16.28
N ASN A 259 4.70 -4.93 -15.47
CA ASN A 259 5.68 -4.48 -14.49
C ASN A 259 5.98 -5.55 -13.43
N VAL A 260 4.96 -6.26 -12.94
CA VAL A 260 5.18 -7.30 -11.91
C VAL A 260 6.01 -8.50 -12.41
N LYS A 261 6.15 -8.69 -13.73
CA LYS A 261 7.03 -9.73 -14.30
C LYS A 261 8.50 -9.44 -14.08
N LEU A 262 8.87 -8.20 -13.80
CA LEU A 262 10.24 -7.79 -13.49
C LEU A 262 10.71 -8.31 -12.11
N PHE A 263 9.81 -8.84 -11.28
CA PHE A 263 10.10 -9.16 -9.89
C PHE A 263 10.05 -10.67 -9.62
N GLY A 264 11.08 -11.19 -8.95
CA GLY A 264 11.19 -12.61 -8.61
C GLY A 264 10.38 -13.02 -7.38
N LEU A 265 10.15 -12.10 -6.44
CA LEU A 265 9.43 -12.37 -5.20
C LEU A 265 7.97 -11.90 -5.25
N ASP A 266 7.05 -12.73 -4.78
CA ASP A 266 5.63 -12.38 -4.73
C ASP A 266 5.34 -11.23 -3.76
N ASP A 267 6.07 -11.13 -2.64
CA ASP A 267 5.93 -10.00 -1.70
C ASP A 267 6.32 -8.67 -2.35
N VAL A 268 7.32 -8.66 -3.23
CA VAL A 268 7.72 -7.46 -3.99
C VAL A 268 6.66 -7.09 -5.01
N LYS A 269 6.06 -8.09 -5.69
CA LYS A 269 4.93 -7.86 -6.61
C LYS A 269 3.73 -7.25 -5.87
N ALA A 270 3.37 -7.81 -4.72
CA ALA A 270 2.27 -7.31 -3.90
C ALA A 270 2.53 -5.88 -3.41
N MET A 271 3.74 -5.60 -2.88
CA MET A 271 4.15 -4.25 -2.48
C MET A 271 4.06 -3.25 -3.64
N PHE A 272 4.56 -3.63 -4.83
CA PHE A 272 4.51 -2.78 -6.01
C PHE A 272 3.08 -2.53 -6.50
N ILE A 273 2.20 -3.56 -6.47
CA ILE A 273 0.78 -3.43 -6.80
C ILE A 273 0.13 -2.42 -5.86
N LEU A 274 0.27 -2.60 -4.55
CA LEU A 274 -0.36 -1.74 -3.54
C LEU A 274 0.16 -0.29 -3.63
N ASN A 275 1.43 -0.09 -3.95
CA ASN A 275 1.94 1.25 -4.26
C ASN A 275 1.29 1.83 -5.52
N SER A 276 1.26 1.04 -6.60
CA SER A 276 0.81 1.49 -7.91
C SER A 276 -0.67 1.82 -7.96
N ILE A 277 -1.52 1.15 -7.18
CA ILE A 277 -2.97 1.34 -7.24
C ILE A 277 -3.44 2.71 -6.73
N THR A 278 -2.63 3.36 -5.88
CA THR A 278 -2.94 4.68 -5.30
C THR A 278 -3.02 5.80 -6.34
N ARG A 279 -2.49 5.57 -7.55
CA ARG A 279 -2.51 6.55 -8.65
C ARG A 279 -3.83 6.59 -9.43
N TYR A 280 -4.61 5.52 -9.40
CA TYR A 280 -5.89 5.44 -10.12
C TYR A 280 -6.90 6.40 -9.52
N LYS A 281 -7.73 7.01 -10.38
CA LYS A 281 -8.68 8.05 -9.96
C LYS A 281 -10.13 7.58 -10.01
N THR A 282 -10.38 6.47 -10.70
CA THR A 282 -11.71 5.86 -10.80
C THR A 282 -11.66 4.38 -10.42
N TYR A 283 -12.80 3.86 -9.97
CA TYR A 283 -12.93 2.44 -9.67
C TYR A 283 -12.69 1.58 -10.92
N GLU A 284 -13.20 2.01 -12.08
CA GLU A 284 -13.08 1.25 -13.33
C GLU A 284 -11.62 1.10 -13.78
N GLU A 285 -10.83 2.18 -13.71
CA GLU A 285 -9.40 2.14 -14.02
C GLU A 285 -8.66 1.18 -13.09
N LEU A 286 -8.94 1.27 -11.79
CA LEU A 286 -8.35 0.40 -10.77
C LEU A 286 -8.71 -1.07 -11.02
N ALA A 287 -10.00 -1.37 -11.17
CA ALA A 287 -10.50 -2.73 -11.35
C ALA A 287 -9.88 -3.37 -12.60
N THR A 288 -9.87 -2.65 -13.73
CA THR A 288 -9.27 -3.11 -14.99
C THR A 288 -7.78 -3.41 -14.84
N ALA A 289 -7.04 -2.52 -14.16
CA ALA A 289 -5.60 -2.68 -14.02
C ALA A 289 -5.21 -3.81 -13.05
N VAL A 290 -6.01 -4.05 -12.01
CA VAL A 290 -5.70 -5.03 -10.95
C VAL A 290 -6.20 -6.42 -11.30
N GLU A 291 -7.25 -6.58 -12.09
CA GLU A 291 -7.82 -7.89 -12.44
C GLU A 291 -6.77 -8.97 -12.81
N PRO A 292 -5.81 -8.74 -13.73
CA PRO A 292 -4.82 -9.75 -14.09
C PRO A 292 -3.79 -10.08 -12.98
N VAL A 293 -3.68 -9.24 -11.95
CA VAL A 293 -2.67 -9.35 -10.89
C VAL A 293 -3.27 -9.53 -9.49
N LYS A 294 -4.59 -9.52 -9.36
CA LYS A 294 -5.31 -9.58 -8.08
C LYS A 294 -4.94 -10.81 -7.26
N GLY A 295 -4.72 -11.95 -7.92
CA GLY A 295 -4.27 -13.20 -7.29
C GLY A 295 -2.86 -13.16 -6.67
N LEU A 296 -2.08 -12.11 -6.92
CA LEU A 296 -0.78 -11.90 -6.27
C LEU A 296 -0.91 -11.28 -4.88
N LEU A 297 -2.09 -10.74 -4.52
CA LEU A 297 -2.40 -10.27 -3.18
C LEU A 297 -2.92 -11.46 -2.35
N LYS A 298 -2.06 -12.03 -1.51
CA LYS A 298 -2.31 -13.30 -0.82
C LYS A 298 -2.65 -13.14 0.65
N THR A 299 -2.04 -12.16 1.32
CA THR A 299 -2.24 -11.98 2.77
C THR A 299 -3.47 -11.15 3.05
N LYS A 300 -4.06 -11.33 4.24
CA LYS A 300 -5.20 -10.52 4.69
C LYS A 300 -4.88 -9.02 4.62
N ASN A 301 -3.69 -8.62 5.09
CA ASN A 301 -3.28 -7.22 5.08
C ASN A 301 -3.19 -6.64 3.66
N GLN A 302 -2.66 -7.41 2.69
CA GLN A 302 -2.60 -6.98 1.29
C GLN A 302 -3.99 -6.81 0.68
N ILE A 303 -4.89 -7.75 0.97
CA ILE A 303 -6.28 -7.71 0.50
C ILE A 303 -7.03 -6.53 1.14
N ASP A 304 -6.85 -6.30 2.44
CA ASP A 304 -7.46 -5.18 3.17
C ASP A 304 -6.98 -3.82 2.60
N ALA A 305 -5.67 -3.68 2.35
CA ALA A 305 -5.08 -2.46 1.78
C ALA A 305 -5.62 -2.17 0.37
N TYR A 306 -5.75 -3.20 -0.48
CA TYR A 306 -6.41 -3.05 -1.78
C TYR A 306 -7.86 -2.61 -1.62
N ASN A 307 -8.62 -3.27 -0.74
CA ASN A 307 -10.03 -2.96 -0.50
C ASN A 307 -10.22 -1.54 0.04
N GLU A 308 -9.26 -1.00 0.79
CA GLU A 308 -9.31 0.39 1.28
C GLU A 308 -9.19 1.39 0.13
N VAL A 309 -8.18 1.23 -0.74
CA VAL A 309 -8.02 2.07 -1.93
C VAL A 309 -9.25 1.96 -2.83
N GLU A 310 -9.69 0.73 -3.10
CA GLU A 310 -10.86 0.46 -3.92
C GLU A 310 -12.13 1.12 -3.37
N ARG A 311 -12.42 0.97 -2.07
CA ARG A 311 -13.54 1.64 -1.41
C ARG A 311 -13.45 3.16 -1.48
N SER A 312 -12.24 3.72 -1.37
CA SER A 312 -12.04 5.18 -1.44
C SER A 312 -12.40 5.79 -2.80
N LEU A 313 -12.39 4.98 -3.88
CA LEU A 313 -12.74 5.42 -5.23
C LEU A 313 -14.24 5.28 -5.54
N ARG A 314 -15.02 4.66 -4.66
CA ARG A 314 -16.47 4.57 -4.81
C ARG A 314 -17.11 5.89 -4.42
N SER A 315 -17.91 6.45 -5.32
CA SER A 315 -18.77 7.60 -5.03
C SER A 315 -20.21 7.29 -5.36
N PHE A 316 -21.09 7.60 -4.41
CA PHE A 316 -22.54 7.46 -4.55
C PHE A 316 -23.26 8.81 -4.47
N LYS A 317 -22.53 9.92 -4.59
CA LYS A 317 -23.12 11.26 -4.62
C LYS A 317 -23.95 11.44 -5.88
N LYS A 318 -25.05 12.17 -5.77
CA LYS A 318 -25.84 12.56 -6.94
C LYS A 318 -24.95 13.23 -8.00
N GLY A 319 -25.06 12.77 -9.24
CA GLY A 319 -24.29 13.26 -10.38
C GLY A 319 -22.98 12.52 -10.66
N THR A 320 -22.54 11.58 -9.81
CA THR A 320 -21.38 10.72 -10.14
C THR A 320 -21.78 9.54 -11.01
N ALA A 321 -20.90 9.07 -11.88
CA ALA A 321 -21.17 7.94 -12.76
C ALA A 321 -21.60 6.69 -11.97
N GLY A 322 -22.63 5.99 -12.45
CA GLY A 322 -23.02 4.68 -11.93
C GLY A 322 -22.01 3.61 -12.34
N TYR A 323 -21.85 2.61 -11.49
CA TYR A 323 -21.02 1.45 -11.73
C TYR A 323 -21.48 0.68 -12.97
N ASN A 324 -20.55 0.45 -13.89
CA ASN A 324 -20.82 -0.28 -15.13
C ASN A 324 -20.85 -1.80 -14.90
N PHE A 325 -21.87 -2.30 -14.18
CA PHE A 325 -22.07 -3.73 -14.02
C PHE A 325 -22.45 -4.41 -15.33
N LYS A 326 -22.19 -5.72 -15.43
CA LYS A 326 -22.54 -6.54 -16.58
C LYS A 326 -22.97 -7.94 -16.12
N TYR A 327 -24.19 -8.34 -16.46
CA TYR A 327 -24.77 -9.62 -16.05
C TYR A 327 -25.65 -10.23 -17.15
N PRO A 328 -25.80 -11.57 -17.18
CA PRO A 328 -26.69 -12.22 -18.13
C PRO A 328 -28.17 -12.00 -17.79
N ASP A 329 -28.98 -11.78 -18.83
CA ASP A 329 -30.44 -11.77 -18.73
C ASP A 329 -31.04 -13.19 -18.68
N THR A 330 -32.37 -13.29 -18.71
CA THR A 330 -33.10 -14.57 -18.70
C THR A 330 -32.81 -15.47 -19.90
N ASN A 331 -32.32 -14.91 -21.02
CA ASN A 331 -31.91 -15.65 -22.21
C ASN A 331 -30.39 -15.91 -22.25
N GLY A 332 -29.66 -15.48 -21.23
CA GLY A 332 -28.20 -15.56 -21.17
C GLY A 332 -27.48 -14.47 -21.97
N LYS A 333 -28.19 -13.48 -22.51
CA LYS A 333 -27.57 -12.33 -23.16
C LYS A 333 -26.98 -11.42 -22.10
N GLU A 334 -25.71 -11.09 -22.23
CA GLU A 334 -25.07 -10.11 -21.36
C GLU A 334 -25.66 -8.71 -21.56
N VAL A 335 -26.06 -8.08 -20.46
CA VAL A 335 -26.53 -6.69 -20.41
C VAL A 335 -25.59 -5.90 -19.52
N ALA A 336 -24.95 -4.86 -20.09
CA ALA A 336 -24.15 -3.92 -19.33
C ALA A 336 -24.96 -2.68 -18.95
N PHE A 337 -24.67 -2.07 -17.80
CA PHE A 337 -25.30 -0.80 -17.40
C PHE A 337 -25.08 0.32 -18.42
N SER A 338 -23.94 0.32 -19.12
CA SER A 338 -23.65 1.23 -20.22
C SER A 338 -24.67 1.13 -21.37
N ASP A 339 -25.25 -0.05 -21.60
CA ASP A 339 -26.24 -0.29 -22.66
C ASP A 339 -27.60 0.36 -22.35
N LEU A 340 -27.80 0.76 -21.09
CA LEU A 340 -29.04 1.34 -20.58
C LEU A 340 -29.04 2.87 -20.62
N LYS A 341 -27.89 3.49 -20.94
CA LYS A 341 -27.76 4.94 -21.07
C LYS A 341 -28.66 5.48 -22.18
N GLY A 342 -29.08 6.73 -22.02
CA GLY A 342 -30.10 7.38 -22.85
C GLY A 342 -31.48 7.38 -22.21
N LYS A 343 -31.70 6.55 -21.18
CA LYS A 343 -32.95 6.49 -20.39
C LYS A 343 -32.65 6.71 -18.91
N VAL A 344 -33.63 7.20 -18.16
CA VAL A 344 -33.62 7.10 -16.70
C VAL A 344 -33.63 5.61 -16.34
N VAL A 345 -32.71 5.15 -15.50
CA VAL A 345 -32.60 3.73 -15.13
C VAL A 345 -33.05 3.56 -13.69
N VAL A 346 -34.04 2.69 -13.47
CA VAL A 346 -34.48 2.28 -12.14
C VAL A 346 -34.01 0.85 -11.92
N VAL A 347 -33.16 0.65 -10.92
CA VAL A 347 -32.63 -0.68 -10.56
C VAL A 347 -33.34 -1.18 -9.31
N ASP A 348 -33.89 -2.38 -9.37
CA ASP A 348 -34.42 -3.14 -8.23
C ASP A 348 -33.51 -4.34 -7.96
N VAL A 349 -32.77 -4.33 -6.84
CA VAL A 349 -32.01 -5.49 -6.40
C VAL A 349 -32.88 -6.34 -5.48
N TRP A 350 -33.15 -7.57 -5.92
CA TRP A 350 -34.15 -8.45 -5.32
C TRP A 350 -33.75 -9.93 -5.38
N ALA A 351 -34.56 -10.80 -4.79
CA ALA A 351 -34.37 -12.26 -4.89
C ALA A 351 -35.70 -13.02 -4.74
N THR A 352 -35.80 -14.24 -5.28
CA THR A 352 -37.02 -15.06 -5.21
C THR A 352 -37.43 -15.43 -3.77
N TRP A 353 -36.44 -15.57 -2.89
CA TRP A 353 -36.61 -15.84 -1.47
C TRP A 353 -36.94 -14.58 -0.64
N CYS A 354 -36.83 -13.38 -1.21
CA CYS A 354 -37.08 -12.13 -0.51
C CYS A 354 -38.57 -11.81 -0.40
N GLY A 355 -39.14 -12.04 0.79
CA GLY A 355 -40.54 -11.72 1.09
C GLY A 355 -40.90 -10.24 0.85
N PRO A 356 -40.15 -9.27 1.42
CA PRO A 356 -40.42 -7.85 1.20
C PRO A 356 -40.31 -7.42 -0.27
N CYS A 357 -39.36 -7.95 -1.04
CA CYS A 357 -39.23 -7.66 -2.46
C CYS A 357 -40.49 -8.06 -3.23
N LYS A 358 -41.01 -9.26 -2.95
CA LYS A 358 -42.27 -9.74 -3.57
C LYS A 358 -43.48 -8.87 -3.24
N LYS A 359 -43.48 -8.18 -2.09
CA LYS A 359 -44.55 -7.23 -1.75
C LYS A 359 -44.50 -5.94 -2.57
N GLU A 360 -43.34 -5.57 -3.11
CA GLU A 360 -43.18 -4.38 -3.95
C GLU A 360 -43.51 -4.65 -5.44
N ILE A 361 -43.52 -5.91 -5.89
CA ILE A 361 -43.77 -6.29 -7.29
C ILE A 361 -45.07 -5.69 -7.86
N PRO A 362 -46.23 -5.75 -7.17
CA PRO A 362 -47.47 -5.18 -7.71
C PRO A 362 -47.36 -3.67 -7.98
N PHE A 363 -46.72 -2.93 -7.06
CA PHE A 363 -46.50 -1.49 -7.20
C PHE A 363 -45.47 -1.19 -8.29
N LEU A 364 -44.44 -2.02 -8.42
CA LEU A 364 -43.44 -1.89 -9.49
C LEU A 364 -44.09 -2.07 -10.87
N LYS A 365 -44.94 -3.08 -11.05
CA LYS A 365 -45.69 -3.32 -12.28
C LYS A 365 -46.62 -2.16 -12.64
N GLU A 366 -47.31 -1.60 -11.66
CA GLU A 366 -48.16 -0.43 -11.86
C GLU A 366 -47.34 0.77 -12.31
N LEU A 367 -46.22 1.04 -11.65
CA LEU A 367 -45.31 2.12 -12.00
C LEU A 367 -44.71 1.93 -13.41
N GLU A 368 -44.29 0.71 -13.76
CA GLU A 368 -43.80 0.36 -15.11
C GLU A 368 -44.85 0.69 -16.17
N LYS A 369 -46.11 0.32 -15.94
CA LYS A 369 -47.23 0.61 -16.84
C LYS A 369 -47.51 2.11 -16.98
N GLU A 370 -47.48 2.87 -15.88
CA GLU A 370 -47.65 4.34 -15.91
C GLU A 370 -46.51 5.07 -16.62
N MET A 371 -45.35 4.42 -16.71
CA MET A 371 -44.13 4.94 -17.33
C MET A 371 -43.92 4.44 -18.76
N GLU A 372 -44.84 3.62 -19.28
CA GLU A 372 -44.79 3.11 -20.64
C GLU A 372 -44.72 4.26 -21.67
N GLY A 373 -43.85 4.12 -22.66
CA GLY A 373 -43.61 5.14 -23.69
C GLY A 373 -42.74 6.32 -23.26
N LYS A 374 -42.29 6.40 -21.99
CA LYS A 374 -41.33 7.41 -21.52
C LYS A 374 -39.89 6.90 -21.62
N ASP A 375 -38.92 7.82 -21.58
CA ASP A 375 -37.48 7.50 -21.60
C ASP A 375 -36.96 6.97 -20.25
N VAL A 376 -37.58 5.91 -19.74
CA VAL A 376 -37.21 5.22 -18.50
C VAL A 376 -37.14 3.71 -18.75
N THR A 377 -36.25 3.03 -18.04
CA THR A 377 -36.11 1.57 -18.08
C THR A 377 -35.95 1.04 -16.67
N PHE A 378 -36.64 -0.06 -16.39
CA PHE A 378 -36.61 -0.77 -15.12
C PHE A 378 -35.76 -2.03 -15.27
N VAL A 379 -34.88 -2.26 -14.30
CA VAL A 379 -33.92 -3.36 -14.30
C VAL A 379 -34.00 -4.11 -12.98
N GLY A 380 -34.50 -5.34 -13.04
CA GLY A 380 -34.45 -6.26 -11.91
C GLY A 380 -33.11 -6.98 -11.87
N VAL A 381 -32.39 -6.85 -10.76
CA VAL A 381 -31.10 -7.50 -10.51
C VAL A 381 -31.29 -8.56 -9.44
N SER A 382 -31.33 -9.82 -9.87
CA SER A 382 -31.44 -10.94 -8.93
C SER A 382 -30.10 -11.23 -8.25
N VAL A 383 -30.15 -11.32 -6.91
CA VAL A 383 -29.05 -11.82 -6.05
C VAL A 383 -29.32 -13.25 -5.55
N ASP A 384 -30.16 -14.01 -6.26
CA ASP A 384 -30.30 -15.44 -6.00
C ASP A 384 -28.96 -16.16 -6.24
N GLU A 385 -28.75 -17.26 -5.53
CA GLU A 385 -27.53 -18.08 -5.67
C GLU A 385 -27.51 -18.82 -7.01
N ALA A 386 -26.33 -19.17 -7.52
CA ALA A 386 -26.18 -19.83 -8.83
C ALA A 386 -27.09 -21.06 -8.99
N LYS A 387 -27.26 -21.85 -7.92
CA LYS A 387 -28.11 -23.04 -7.87
C LYS A 387 -29.61 -22.75 -8.06
N ASP A 388 -30.04 -21.51 -7.82
CA ASP A 388 -31.43 -21.07 -7.86
C ASP A 388 -31.76 -20.28 -9.14
N LYS A 389 -30.82 -20.20 -10.11
CA LYS A 389 -31.01 -19.48 -11.39
C LYS A 389 -32.28 -19.89 -12.14
N GLN A 390 -32.58 -21.19 -12.22
CA GLN A 390 -33.80 -21.65 -12.90
C GLN A 390 -35.07 -21.21 -12.17
N LYS A 391 -35.08 -21.21 -10.83
CA LYS A 391 -36.22 -20.72 -10.04
C LYS A 391 -36.47 -19.24 -10.28
N TRP A 392 -35.41 -18.46 -10.43
CA TRP A 392 -35.52 -17.05 -10.81
C TRP A 392 -36.13 -16.88 -12.20
N ILE A 393 -35.67 -17.62 -13.21
CA ILE A 393 -36.24 -17.58 -14.57
C ILE A 393 -37.74 -17.94 -14.53
N ASP A 394 -38.10 -19.02 -13.85
CA ASP A 394 -39.48 -19.49 -13.73
C ASP A 394 -40.35 -18.46 -13.00
N PHE A 395 -39.81 -17.80 -11.96
CA PHE A 395 -40.50 -16.76 -11.21
C PHE A 395 -40.72 -15.50 -12.06
N VAL A 396 -39.70 -15.04 -12.78
CA VAL A 396 -39.80 -13.90 -13.71
C VAL A 396 -40.91 -14.15 -14.74
N LYS A 397 -40.96 -15.36 -15.31
CA LYS A 397 -41.99 -15.75 -16.28
C LYS A 397 -43.38 -15.84 -15.65
N LYS A 398 -43.49 -16.52 -14.50
CA LYS A 398 -44.77 -16.72 -13.80
C LYS A 398 -45.38 -15.41 -13.33
N GLU A 399 -44.57 -14.55 -12.74
CA GLU A 399 -45.00 -13.25 -12.25
C GLU A 399 -44.99 -12.20 -13.36
N GLU A 400 -44.74 -12.55 -14.63
CA GLU A 400 -44.78 -11.62 -15.77
C GLU A 400 -44.02 -10.31 -15.47
N LEU A 401 -42.80 -10.43 -14.91
CA LEU A 401 -42.01 -9.25 -14.56
C LEU A 401 -41.53 -8.59 -15.86
N ALA A 402 -41.89 -7.32 -16.04
CA ALA A 402 -41.46 -6.55 -17.19
C ALA A 402 -40.06 -5.95 -16.95
N GLY A 403 -39.67 -5.06 -17.86
CA GLY A 403 -38.33 -4.49 -17.85
C GLY A 403 -37.24 -5.52 -18.19
N ILE A 404 -36.00 -5.17 -17.85
CA ILE A 404 -34.83 -6.02 -18.08
C ILE A 404 -34.55 -6.80 -16.80
N GLN A 405 -34.45 -8.12 -16.88
CA GLN A 405 -34.19 -8.98 -15.71
C GLN A 405 -32.82 -9.63 -15.86
N ILE A 406 -31.88 -9.32 -14.96
CA ILE A 406 -30.50 -9.82 -14.98
C ILE A 406 -30.12 -10.58 -13.72
N PHE A 407 -29.15 -11.50 -13.84
CA PHE A 407 -28.76 -12.42 -12.77
C PHE A 407 -27.34 -12.14 -12.25
N ALA A 408 -27.24 -11.48 -11.10
CA ALA A 408 -25.97 -11.07 -10.52
C ALA A 408 -25.24 -12.18 -9.75
N THR A 409 -25.90 -13.32 -9.50
CA THR A 409 -25.37 -14.49 -8.77
C THR A 409 -24.88 -14.14 -7.36
N GLY A 410 -25.78 -14.21 -6.37
CA GLY A 410 -25.47 -13.94 -4.97
C GLY A 410 -25.04 -12.49 -4.70
N TRP A 411 -24.31 -12.29 -3.59
CA TRP A 411 -23.73 -11.00 -3.19
C TRP A 411 -22.48 -10.65 -4.03
N SER A 412 -22.68 -10.41 -5.32
CA SER A 412 -21.63 -10.15 -6.31
C SER A 412 -21.20 -8.67 -6.36
N GLU A 413 -20.42 -8.30 -7.38
CA GLU A 413 -19.77 -6.99 -7.48
C GLU A 413 -20.72 -5.80 -7.36
N ILE A 414 -21.93 -5.83 -7.95
CA ILE A 414 -22.90 -4.74 -7.80
C ILE A 414 -23.28 -4.51 -6.34
N THR A 415 -23.49 -5.59 -5.57
CA THR A 415 -23.84 -5.49 -4.16
C THR A 415 -22.65 -5.00 -3.33
N LYS A 416 -21.45 -5.46 -3.66
CA LYS A 416 -20.22 -5.02 -3.00
C LYS A 416 -19.96 -3.55 -3.30
N PHE A 417 -20.03 -3.14 -4.56
CA PHE A 417 -19.77 -1.77 -5.01
C PHE A 417 -20.71 -0.80 -4.30
N TYR A 418 -22.03 -1.01 -4.37
CA TYR A 418 -23.00 -0.10 -3.75
C TYR A 418 -23.23 -0.34 -2.25
N ASN A 419 -22.39 -1.15 -1.59
CA ASN A 419 -22.54 -1.52 -0.17
C ASN A 419 -23.95 -2.02 0.19
N ILE A 420 -24.56 -2.81 -0.70
CA ILE A 420 -25.90 -3.37 -0.49
C ILE A 420 -25.75 -4.52 0.51
N THR A 421 -26.29 -4.33 1.71
CA THR A 421 -26.30 -5.33 2.79
C THR A 421 -27.68 -5.95 3.03
N GLY A 422 -28.69 -5.50 2.28
CA GLY A 422 -30.07 -5.96 2.40
C GLY A 422 -30.89 -5.58 1.17
N ILE A 423 -31.94 -6.38 0.93
CA ILE A 423 -32.90 -6.22 -0.17
C ILE A 423 -34.34 -6.14 0.38
N PRO A 424 -35.29 -5.47 -0.31
CA PRO A 424 -35.14 -4.83 -1.63
C PRO A 424 -34.29 -3.56 -1.56
N ARG A 425 -33.54 -3.30 -2.63
CA ARG A 425 -32.76 -2.08 -2.80
C ARG A 425 -33.11 -1.44 -4.14
N PHE A 426 -33.67 -0.24 -4.09
CA PHE A 426 -33.96 0.55 -5.28
C PHE A 426 -32.89 1.62 -5.48
N MET A 427 -32.48 1.81 -6.73
CA MET A 427 -31.55 2.86 -7.14
C MET A 427 -32.08 3.53 -8.41
N VAL A 428 -31.82 4.82 -8.56
CA VAL A 428 -32.22 5.60 -9.74
C VAL A 428 -30.99 6.28 -10.32
N PHE A 429 -30.88 6.23 -11.64
CA PHE A 429 -29.83 6.87 -12.42
C PHE A 429 -30.42 7.74 -13.52
N ASP A 430 -29.74 8.84 -13.84
CA ASP A 430 -30.15 9.77 -14.90
C ASP A 430 -29.91 9.19 -16.31
N LYS A 431 -30.36 9.92 -17.35
CA LYS A 431 -30.18 9.52 -18.75
C LYS A 431 -28.71 9.39 -19.19
N LYS A 432 -27.76 9.97 -18.46
CA LYS A 432 -26.32 9.85 -18.72
C LYS A 432 -25.70 8.66 -17.98
N GLY A 433 -26.48 7.99 -17.12
CA GLY A 433 -26.04 6.91 -16.25
C GLY A 433 -25.35 7.39 -14.98
N ASN A 434 -25.63 8.62 -14.52
CA ASN A 434 -25.13 9.10 -13.23
C ASN A 434 -26.14 8.78 -12.12
N VAL A 435 -25.61 8.56 -10.91
CA VAL A 435 -26.39 8.34 -9.70
C VAL A 435 -27.34 9.52 -9.48
N VAL A 436 -28.62 9.21 -9.33
CA VAL A 436 -29.63 10.13 -8.76
C VAL A 436 -29.79 9.79 -7.28
N SER A 437 -30.00 8.51 -6.97
CA SER A 437 -29.94 7.95 -5.62
C SER A 437 -29.57 6.47 -5.67
N ILE A 438 -28.74 6.02 -4.73
CA ILE A 438 -28.46 4.59 -4.50
C ILE A 438 -29.33 4.00 -3.37
N ASP A 439 -30.16 4.83 -2.73
CA ASP A 439 -31.13 4.43 -1.73
C ASP A 439 -32.46 5.14 -2.05
N SER A 440 -33.05 4.73 -3.17
CA SER A 440 -34.28 5.32 -3.66
C SER A 440 -35.48 4.79 -2.87
N PRO A 441 -36.58 5.58 -2.77
CA PRO A 441 -37.84 5.08 -2.25
C PRO A 441 -38.31 3.83 -2.99
N ARG A 442 -39.06 2.97 -2.31
CA ARG A 442 -39.65 1.77 -2.93
C ARG A 442 -40.82 2.15 -3.84
N PRO A 443 -41.21 1.27 -4.79
CA PRO A 443 -42.36 1.51 -5.68
C PRO A 443 -43.68 1.72 -4.95
N SER A 444 -43.87 1.16 -3.76
CA SER A 444 -45.03 1.44 -2.91
C SER A 444 -45.09 2.89 -2.37
N SER A 445 -43.99 3.65 -2.46
CA SER A 445 -43.97 5.07 -2.13
C SER A 445 -44.16 5.93 -3.40
N PRO A 446 -45.04 6.96 -3.36
CA PRO A 446 -45.19 7.90 -4.48
C PRO A 446 -43.91 8.70 -4.76
N ASP A 447 -42.97 8.77 -3.81
CA ASP A 447 -41.73 9.53 -3.96
C ASP A 447 -40.81 8.94 -5.05
N LEU A 448 -40.85 7.62 -5.29
CA LEU A 448 -40.07 7.01 -6.38
C LEU A 448 -40.54 7.53 -7.73
N LYS A 449 -41.86 7.54 -7.95
CA LYS A 449 -42.48 8.06 -9.17
C LYS A 449 -42.09 9.52 -9.40
N LYS A 450 -42.21 10.35 -8.36
CA LYS A 450 -41.84 11.77 -8.41
C LYS A 450 -40.37 11.95 -8.79
N MET A 451 -39.47 11.18 -8.19
CA MET A 451 -38.04 11.21 -8.51
C MET A 451 -37.77 10.87 -9.98
N ILE A 452 -38.42 9.84 -10.52
CA ILE A 452 -38.29 9.45 -11.94
C ILE A 452 -38.80 10.58 -12.85
N GLU A 453 -39.96 11.15 -12.55
CA GLU A 453 -40.55 12.24 -13.36
C GLU A 453 -39.71 13.52 -13.34
N GLU A 454 -39.05 13.83 -12.23
CA GLU A 454 -38.10 14.94 -12.13
C GLU A 454 -36.88 14.76 -13.03
N GLU A 455 -36.37 13.53 -13.16
CA GLU A 455 -35.24 13.22 -14.02
C GLU A 455 -35.63 13.10 -15.50
N LEU A 456 -36.88 12.68 -15.79
CA LEU A 456 -37.41 12.65 -17.16
C LEU A 456 -37.57 14.04 -17.79
N LYS A 457 -37.82 15.07 -16.96
CA LYS A 457 -37.96 16.48 -17.38
C LYS A 457 -36.64 17.16 -17.76
N LYS A 458 -35.51 16.54 -17.43
CA LYS A 458 -34.16 17.01 -17.80
C LYS A 458 -33.73 16.40 -19.12
#